data_AF-E6SFE3-F1
#
_entry.id   AF-E6SFE3-F1
#
_cell.length_a   1.000
_cell.length_b   1.000
_cell.length_c   1.000
_cell.angle_alpha   90.00
_cell.angle_beta   90.00
_cell.angle_gamma   90.00
#
_symmetry.space_group_name_H-M   'P 1'
#
loop_
_entity.id
_entity.type
_entity.pdbx_description
1 polymer ?
#
loop_
_entity_poly.entity_id
_entity_poly.type
_entity_poly.pdbx_seq_one_letter_code
_entity_poly.pdbx_strand_id
1 'polypeptide(L)'
;MCSYCGCRDISLIGRFMTEHEEIVNVAGVLHRAVEGHGPDSVAEALGHTLAHLHPHTTAEERGLFAVLRRNPDFTEHIDGLCAEHARLDDLAERIRGGDTALVNTFYDELRDHIDKEDNGLFPAAAIEMDGPDWVEAIQLTPDEGPHTHDEPHDDTH
;
A
#
# COMPACT_ATOMS: atom_id res chain seq x y z
N MET A 1 5.10 0.17 14.09
CA MET A 1 6.18 1.13 14.47
C MET A 1 7.47 0.35 14.71
N CYS A 2 8.29 0.18 13.67
CA CYS A 2 9.64 -0.38 13.81
C CYS A 2 10.61 0.76 14.15
N SER A 3 10.89 0.95 15.44
CA SER A 3 11.64 2.12 15.94
C SER A 3 13.16 2.01 15.84
N TYR A 4 13.70 0.91 15.27
CA TYR A 4 15.10 0.52 15.52
C TYR A 4 16.02 0.46 14.29
N CYS A 5 15.50 0.58 13.07
CA CYS A 5 16.32 0.47 11.85
C CYS A 5 16.70 1.80 11.19
N GLY A 6 16.12 2.94 11.57
CA GLY A 6 16.39 4.24 10.92
C GLY A 6 15.94 4.32 9.45
N CYS A 7 15.32 3.26 8.91
CA CYS A 7 14.86 3.18 7.51
C CYS A 7 13.81 4.25 7.17
N ARG A 8 13.05 4.74 8.15
CA ARG A 8 12.12 5.86 7.97
C ARG A 8 12.82 7.17 7.57
N ASP A 9 14.12 7.30 7.84
CA ASP A 9 14.91 8.48 7.43
C ASP A 9 15.32 8.40 5.94
N ILE A 10 15.17 7.24 5.30
CA ILE A 10 15.26 7.11 3.84
C ILE A 10 13.94 7.62 3.26
N SER A 11 13.98 8.75 2.56
CA SER A 11 12.78 9.49 2.14
C SER A 11 11.74 8.65 1.40
N LEU A 12 12.19 7.69 0.58
CA LEU A 12 11.30 6.81 -0.18
C LEU A 12 10.58 5.79 0.73
N ILE A 13 11.31 5.10 1.62
CA ILE A 13 10.72 4.18 2.59
C ILE A 13 9.79 4.94 3.54
N GLY A 14 10.22 6.11 4.03
CA GLY A 14 9.41 6.94 4.92
C GLY A 14 8.07 7.35 4.29
N ARG A 15 8.06 7.63 2.98
CA ARG A 15 6.85 7.86 2.20
C ARG A 15 5.95 6.62 2.17
N PHE A 16 6.45 5.47 1.71
CA PHE A 16 5.65 4.24 1.62
C PHE A 16 5.07 3.80 2.96
N MET A 17 5.83 3.92 4.05
CA MET A 17 5.30 3.64 5.40
C MET A 17 4.18 4.62 5.81
N THR A 18 4.22 5.87 5.35
CA THR A 18 3.15 6.85 5.62
C THR A 18 1.90 6.50 4.80
N GLU A 19 2.09 6.17 3.52
CA GLU A 19 1.00 5.70 2.65
C GLU A 19 0.36 4.41 3.22
N HIS A 20 1.15 3.48 3.76
CA HIS A 20 0.64 2.30 4.48
C HIS A 20 -0.26 2.64 5.67
N GLU A 21 0.12 3.62 6.48
CA GLU A 21 -0.70 4.10 7.59
C GLU A 21 -2.05 4.62 7.10
N GLU A 22 -2.07 5.38 5.99
CA GLU A 22 -3.30 5.88 5.36
C GLU A 22 -4.17 4.75 4.79
N ILE A 23 -3.57 3.84 4.03
CA ILE A 23 -4.24 2.65 3.44
C ILE A 23 -4.90 1.82 4.54
N VAL A 24 -4.19 1.57 5.64
CA VAL A 24 -4.71 0.88 6.82
C VAL A 24 -5.93 1.58 7.41
N ASN A 25 -5.90 2.91 7.49
CA ASN A 25 -7.00 3.70 8.06
C ASN A 25 -8.27 3.58 7.20
N VAL A 26 -8.15 3.76 5.88
CA VAL A 26 -9.29 3.65 4.95
C VAL A 26 -9.79 2.21 4.83
N ALA A 27 -8.89 1.22 4.80
CA ALA A 27 -9.27 -0.20 4.80
C ALA A 27 -10.00 -0.59 6.10
N GLY A 28 -9.65 0.03 7.22
CA GLY A 28 -10.37 -0.14 8.48
C GLY A 28 -11.82 0.34 8.43
N VAL A 29 -12.12 1.38 7.64
CA VAL A 29 -13.50 1.83 7.37
C VAL A 29 -14.24 0.78 6.54
N LEU A 30 -13.61 0.28 5.47
CA LEU A 30 -14.15 -0.80 4.64
C LEU A 30 -14.51 -2.05 5.47
N HIS A 31 -13.61 -2.50 6.34
CA HIS A 31 -13.84 -3.67 7.18
C HIS A 31 -15.08 -3.50 8.09
N ARG A 32 -15.26 -2.31 8.68
CA ARG A 32 -16.44 -1.99 9.51
C ARG A 32 -17.73 -1.80 8.70
N ALA A 33 -17.64 -1.41 7.43
CA ALA A 33 -18.83 -1.19 6.58
C ALA A 33 -19.64 -2.49 6.39
N VAL A 34 -18.96 -3.63 6.32
CA VAL A 34 -19.55 -4.97 6.19
C VAL A 34 -20.44 -5.34 7.37
N GLU A 35 -20.14 -4.84 8.57
CA GLU A 35 -20.84 -5.22 9.80
C GLU A 35 -22.19 -4.51 9.99
N GLY A 36 -22.53 -3.46 9.22
CA GLY A 36 -23.75 -2.69 9.54
C GLY A 36 -24.32 -1.72 8.51
N HIS A 37 -23.69 -1.49 7.35
CA HIS A 37 -24.03 -0.31 6.52
C HIS A 37 -24.55 -0.65 5.10
N GLY A 38 -24.75 -1.93 4.78
CA GLY A 38 -25.33 -2.37 3.50
C GLY A 38 -24.37 -2.27 2.30
N PRO A 39 -24.73 -2.82 1.13
CA PRO A 39 -23.82 -2.97 -0.02
C PRO A 39 -23.23 -1.66 -0.55
N ASP A 40 -23.99 -0.56 -0.55
CA ASP A 40 -23.55 0.73 -1.09
C ASP A 40 -22.38 1.31 -0.27
N SER A 41 -22.43 1.17 1.06
CA SER A 41 -21.36 1.62 1.95
C SER A 41 -20.04 0.86 1.74
N VAL A 42 -20.13 -0.43 1.40
CA VAL A 42 -18.97 -1.28 1.12
C VAL A 42 -18.34 -0.84 -0.19
N ALA A 43 -19.15 -0.56 -1.21
CA ALA A 43 -18.66 -0.09 -2.51
C ALA A 43 -17.95 1.26 -2.40
N GLU A 44 -18.51 2.21 -1.64
CA GLU A 44 -17.90 3.52 -1.39
C GLU A 44 -16.57 3.39 -0.63
N ALA A 45 -16.57 2.67 0.49
CA ALA A 45 -15.36 2.48 1.30
C ALA A 45 -14.26 1.70 0.55
N LEU A 46 -14.63 0.75 -0.30
CA LEU A 46 -13.70 0.06 -1.19
C LEU A 46 -13.10 1.05 -2.21
N GLY A 47 -13.93 1.90 -2.81
CA GLY A 47 -13.47 2.95 -3.73
C GLY A 47 -12.41 3.85 -3.10
N HIS A 48 -12.62 4.31 -1.87
CA HIS A 48 -11.62 5.08 -1.14
C HIS A 48 -10.36 4.27 -0.86
N THR A 49 -10.49 3.00 -0.45
CA THR A 49 -9.32 2.15 -0.18
C THR A 49 -8.44 1.99 -1.42
N LEU A 50 -9.05 1.72 -2.58
CA LEU A 50 -8.31 1.56 -3.85
C LEU A 50 -7.69 2.86 -4.35
N ALA A 51 -8.30 4.01 -4.07
CA ALA A 51 -7.73 5.31 -4.42
C ALA A 51 -6.38 5.59 -3.74
N HIS A 52 -6.14 5.01 -2.55
CA HIS A 52 -4.84 5.04 -1.89
C HIS A 52 -3.94 3.85 -2.30
N LEU A 53 -4.51 2.65 -2.39
CA LEU A 53 -3.73 1.43 -2.66
C LEU A 53 -3.12 1.41 -4.06
N HIS A 54 -3.86 1.80 -5.11
CA HIS A 54 -3.36 1.69 -6.49
C HIS A 54 -2.17 2.59 -6.82
N PRO A 55 -2.17 3.89 -6.44
CA PRO A 55 -0.99 4.72 -6.64
C PRO A 55 0.23 4.20 -5.88
N HIS A 56 0.01 3.69 -4.66
CA HIS A 56 1.04 3.15 -3.79
C HIS A 56 1.73 1.91 -4.42
N THR A 57 0.97 0.86 -4.74
CA THR A 57 1.55 -0.37 -5.32
C THR A 57 2.19 -0.12 -6.68
N THR A 58 1.64 0.82 -7.47
CA THR A 58 2.26 1.27 -8.72
C THR A 58 3.62 1.93 -8.47
N ALA A 59 3.74 2.73 -7.40
CA ALA A 59 4.96 3.43 -7.07
C ALA A 59 6.06 2.48 -6.61
N GLU A 60 5.70 1.47 -5.81
CA GLU A 60 6.61 0.42 -5.38
C GLU A 60 7.14 -0.42 -6.54
N GLU A 61 6.23 -0.94 -7.38
CA GLU A 61 6.56 -1.81 -8.51
C GLU A 61 7.46 -1.11 -9.53
N ARG A 62 7.19 0.16 -9.80
CA ARG A 62 7.98 0.96 -10.76
C ARG A 62 9.29 1.46 -10.16
N GLY A 63 9.30 1.74 -8.86
CA GLY A 63 10.41 2.32 -8.13
C GLY A 63 11.27 1.27 -7.45
N LEU A 64 11.06 1.13 -6.15
CA LEU A 64 11.88 0.29 -5.26
C LEU A 64 12.00 -1.15 -5.74
N PHE A 65 10.88 -1.78 -6.12
CA PHE A 65 10.85 -3.19 -6.50
C PHE A 65 11.58 -3.43 -7.81
N ALA A 66 11.45 -2.52 -8.79
CA ALA A 66 12.15 -2.63 -10.07
C ALA A 66 13.68 -2.63 -9.90
N VAL A 67 14.20 -1.90 -8.92
CA VAL A 67 15.64 -1.88 -8.61
C VAL A 67 16.03 -3.12 -7.81
N LEU A 68 15.34 -3.44 -6.72
CA LEU A 68 15.63 -4.60 -5.87
C LEU A 68 15.55 -5.93 -6.62
N ARG A 69 14.58 -6.08 -7.53
CA ARG A 69 14.38 -7.31 -8.32
C ARG A 69 15.61 -7.70 -9.16
N ARG A 70 16.51 -6.75 -9.45
CA ARG A 70 17.76 -7.01 -10.17
C ARG A 70 18.77 -7.81 -9.34
N ASN A 71 18.65 -7.74 -8.01
CA ASN A 71 19.39 -8.61 -7.11
C ASN A 71 18.73 -10.01 -7.10
N PRO A 72 19.44 -11.08 -7.51
CA PRO A 72 18.90 -12.44 -7.53
C PRO A 72 18.37 -12.93 -6.18
N ASP A 73 18.91 -12.41 -5.08
CA ASP A 73 18.49 -12.80 -3.72
C ASP A 73 17.09 -12.24 -3.37
N PHE A 74 16.63 -11.20 -4.07
CA PHE A 74 15.33 -10.56 -3.86
C PHE A 74 14.29 -10.90 -4.93
N THR A 75 14.70 -11.40 -6.10
CA THR A 75 13.79 -11.59 -7.24
C THR A 75 12.54 -12.38 -6.87
N GLU A 76 12.67 -13.56 -6.26
CA GLU A 76 11.51 -14.38 -5.89
C GLU A 76 10.58 -13.69 -4.87
N HIS A 77 11.16 -12.96 -3.92
CA HIS A 77 10.40 -12.26 -2.90
C HIS A 77 9.60 -11.09 -3.50
N ILE A 78 10.23 -10.29 -4.36
CA ILE A 78 9.55 -9.20 -5.09
C ILE A 78 8.45 -9.75 -6.00
N ASP A 79 8.70 -10.85 -6.70
CA ASP A 79 7.69 -11.49 -7.55
C ASP A 79 6.46 -11.93 -6.75
N GLY A 80 6.68 -12.41 -5.53
CA GLY A 80 5.63 -12.73 -4.57
C GLY A 80 4.79 -11.51 -4.18
N LEU A 81 5.43 -10.40 -3.83
CA LEU A 81 4.73 -9.17 -3.44
C LEU A 81 3.91 -8.57 -4.60
N CYS A 82 4.45 -8.52 -5.82
CA CYS A 82 3.67 -8.12 -7.00
C CYS A 82 2.48 -9.06 -7.27
N ALA A 83 2.63 -10.35 -7.01
CA ALA A 83 1.51 -11.29 -7.14
C ALA A 83 0.44 -11.06 -6.05
N GLU A 84 0.84 -10.64 -4.86
CA GLU A 84 -0.08 -10.23 -3.79
C GLU A 84 -0.86 -8.95 -4.17
N HIS A 85 -0.22 -7.95 -4.80
CA HIS A 85 -0.93 -6.79 -5.36
C HIS A 85 -2.04 -7.20 -6.34
N ALA A 86 -1.70 -8.04 -7.32
CA ALA A 86 -2.66 -8.53 -8.31
C ALA A 86 -3.82 -9.30 -7.64
N ARG A 87 -3.52 -10.05 -6.58
CA ARG A 87 -4.53 -10.78 -5.81
C ARG A 87 -5.47 -9.84 -5.05
N LEU A 88 -4.96 -8.75 -4.49
CA LEU A 88 -5.77 -7.72 -3.84
C LEU A 88 -6.73 -7.06 -4.85
N ASP A 89 -6.26 -6.81 -6.06
CA ASP A 89 -7.11 -6.30 -7.17
C ASP A 89 -8.22 -7.26 -7.55
N ASP A 90 -7.91 -8.56 -7.68
CA ASP A 90 -8.90 -9.60 -7.99
C ASP A 90 -9.98 -9.70 -6.90
N LEU A 91 -9.59 -9.62 -5.63
CA LEU A 91 -10.52 -9.57 -4.51
C LEU A 91 -11.39 -8.31 -4.56
N ALA A 92 -10.79 -7.15 -4.82
CA ALA A 92 -11.49 -5.88 -4.89
C ALA A 92 -12.55 -5.87 -6.01
N GLU A 93 -12.24 -6.42 -7.18
CA GLU A 93 -13.20 -6.52 -8.28
C GLU A 93 -14.38 -7.44 -7.95
N ARG A 94 -14.13 -8.55 -7.24
CA ARG A 94 -15.20 -9.44 -6.76
C ARG A 94 -16.09 -8.77 -5.71
N ILE A 95 -15.49 -8.00 -4.78
CA ILE A 95 -16.23 -7.22 -3.78
C ILE A 95 -17.10 -6.16 -4.48
N ARG A 96 -16.55 -5.46 -5.48
CA ARG A 96 -17.30 -4.51 -6.33
C ARG A 96 -18.44 -5.19 -7.08
N GLY A 97 -18.26 -6.45 -7.47
CA GLY A 97 -19.29 -7.33 -8.03
C GLY A 97 -20.37 -7.80 -7.04
N GLY A 98 -20.27 -7.42 -5.76
CA GLY A 98 -21.26 -7.70 -4.72
C GLY A 98 -20.90 -8.84 -3.77
N ASP A 99 -19.73 -9.48 -3.91
CA ASP A 99 -19.26 -10.54 -2.99
C ASP A 99 -18.66 -9.93 -1.71
N THR A 100 -19.51 -9.27 -0.92
CA THR A 100 -19.09 -8.54 0.30
C THR A 100 -18.51 -9.46 1.39
N ALA A 101 -18.72 -10.77 1.30
CA ALA A 101 -18.12 -11.75 2.20
C ALA A 101 -16.59 -11.80 2.10
N LEU A 102 -16.01 -11.34 0.98
CA LEU A 102 -14.56 -11.31 0.76
C LEU A 102 -13.85 -10.13 1.43
N VAL A 103 -14.57 -9.14 1.94
CA VAL A 103 -13.95 -7.94 2.50
C VAL A 103 -13.00 -8.28 3.66
N ASN A 104 -13.35 -9.24 4.52
CA ASN A 104 -12.46 -9.66 5.60
C ASN A 104 -11.18 -10.30 5.04
N THR A 105 -11.31 -11.14 4.00
CA THR A 105 -10.16 -11.73 3.32
C THR A 105 -9.26 -10.66 2.68
N PHE A 106 -9.85 -9.69 1.98
CA PHE A 106 -9.11 -8.55 1.43
C PHE A 106 -8.39 -7.77 2.53
N TYR A 107 -9.07 -7.49 3.64
CA TYR A 107 -8.51 -6.74 4.76
C TYR A 107 -7.31 -7.47 5.40
N ASP A 108 -7.48 -8.75 5.71
CA ASP A 108 -6.44 -9.56 6.36
C ASP A 108 -5.21 -9.68 5.45
N GLU A 109 -5.42 -9.92 4.15
CA GLU A 109 -4.31 -10.03 3.19
C GLU A 109 -3.60 -8.71 2.95
N LEU A 110 -4.32 -7.59 2.91
CA LEU A 110 -3.72 -6.26 2.83
C LEU A 110 -2.85 -5.98 4.06
N ARG A 111 -3.31 -6.38 5.26
CA ARG A 111 -2.52 -6.24 6.49
C ARG A 111 -1.27 -7.10 6.49
N ASP A 112 -1.39 -8.35 6.08
CA ASP A 112 -0.26 -9.28 5.99
C ASP A 112 0.75 -8.82 4.95
N HIS A 113 0.29 -8.28 3.83
CA HIS A 113 1.12 -7.72 2.77
C HIS A 113 1.94 -6.51 3.27
N ILE A 114 1.27 -5.52 3.87
CA ILE A 114 1.91 -4.34 4.48
C ILE A 114 2.95 -4.76 5.53
N ASP A 115 2.65 -5.78 6.35
CA ASP A 115 3.60 -6.27 7.36
C ASP A 115 4.87 -6.86 6.75
N LYS A 116 4.76 -7.63 5.66
CA LYS A 116 5.93 -8.20 4.95
C LYS A 116 6.84 -7.10 4.41
N GLU A 117 6.28 -5.97 4.01
CA GLU A 117 7.05 -4.85 3.48
C GLU A 117 7.66 -4.01 4.58
N ASP A 118 6.82 -3.50 5.50
CA ASP A 118 7.24 -2.63 6.60
C ASP A 118 8.29 -3.30 7.51
N ASN A 119 8.09 -4.58 7.82
CA ASN A 119 8.92 -5.31 8.78
C ASN A 119 9.85 -6.33 8.13
N GLY A 120 9.77 -6.52 6.81
CA GLY A 120 10.61 -7.45 6.05
C GLY A 120 11.41 -6.76 4.95
N LEU A 121 10.73 -6.42 3.84
CA LEU A 121 11.39 -5.91 2.64
C LEU A 121 12.09 -4.58 2.86
N PHE A 122 11.44 -3.57 3.44
CA PHE A 122 12.00 -2.23 3.56
C PHE A 122 13.25 -2.19 4.47
N PRO A 123 13.28 -2.87 5.64
CA PRO A 123 14.51 -3.00 6.42
C PRO A 123 15.62 -3.72 5.65
N ALA A 124 15.30 -4.78 4.89
CA ALA A 124 16.28 -5.50 4.09
C ALA A 124 16.85 -4.62 2.97
N ALA A 125 16.01 -3.88 2.26
CA ALA A 125 16.41 -2.92 1.24
C ALA A 125 17.35 -1.85 1.80
N ALA A 126 17.06 -1.33 3.00
CA ALA A 126 17.91 -0.34 3.68
C ALA A 126 19.32 -0.84 4.01
N ILE A 127 19.50 -2.16 4.14
CA ILE A 127 20.81 -2.79 4.39
C ILE A 127 21.54 -3.07 3.08
N GLU A 128 20.82 -3.54 2.06
CA GLU A 128 21.41 -4.09 0.83
C GLU A 128 21.64 -3.03 -0.26
N MET A 129 20.77 -2.02 -0.38
CA MET A 129 20.87 -1.01 -1.43
C MET A 129 21.88 0.08 -1.10
N ASP A 130 22.67 0.46 -2.11
CA ASP A 130 23.62 1.56 -2.00
C ASP A 130 23.05 2.91 -2.53
N GLY A 131 23.88 3.97 -2.46
CA GLY A 131 23.46 5.32 -2.86
C GLY A 131 22.93 5.40 -4.31
N PRO A 132 23.68 4.91 -5.31
CA PRO A 132 23.19 4.80 -6.69
C PRO A 132 21.85 4.07 -6.84
N ASP A 133 21.67 2.93 -6.16
CA ASP A 133 20.41 2.18 -6.20
C ASP A 133 19.24 3.01 -5.67
N TRP A 134 19.44 3.73 -4.55
CA TRP A 134 18.42 4.64 -3.99
C TRP A 134 18.08 5.79 -4.92
N VAL A 135 19.08 6.40 -5.56
CA VAL A 135 18.84 7.48 -6.53
C VAL A 135 18.00 6.98 -7.70
N GLU A 136 18.32 5.80 -8.23
CA GLU A 136 17.54 5.22 -9.33
C GLU A 136 16.12 4.88 -8.91
N ALA A 137 15.92 4.23 -7.75
CA ALA A 137 14.60 3.89 -7.23
C ALA A 137 13.72 5.13 -7.08
N ILE A 138 14.27 6.22 -6.51
CA ILE A 138 13.55 7.49 -6.38
C ILE A 138 13.19 8.08 -7.75
N GLN A 139 14.09 8.05 -8.73
CA GLN A 139 13.84 8.60 -10.08
C GLN A 139 12.76 7.82 -10.84
N LEU A 140 12.66 6.51 -10.61
CA LEU A 140 11.66 5.66 -11.25
C LEU A 140 10.30 5.72 -10.55
N THR A 141 10.29 6.03 -9.24
CA THR A 141 9.07 6.14 -8.44
C THR A 141 8.25 7.36 -8.93
N PRO A 142 7.00 7.17 -9.36
CA PRO A 142 6.10 8.28 -9.63
C PRO A 142 5.89 9.13 -8.37
N ASP A 143 5.85 10.45 -8.54
CA ASP A 143 5.38 11.36 -7.49
C ASP A 143 3.96 10.97 -7.05
N GLU A 144 3.62 11.29 -5.80
CA GLU A 144 2.23 11.19 -5.32
C GLU A 144 1.33 11.91 -6.34
N GLY A 145 0.41 11.16 -6.95
CA GLY A 145 -0.67 11.76 -7.73
C GLY A 145 -1.42 12.77 -6.84
N PRO A 146 -2.09 13.79 -7.40
CA PRO A 146 -2.68 14.83 -6.57
C PRO A 146 -3.66 14.23 -5.55
N HIS A 147 -3.24 14.21 -4.29
CA HIS A 147 -4.12 14.00 -3.16
C HIS A 147 -5.06 15.21 -3.13
N THR A 148 -6.31 15.02 -3.56
CA THR A 148 -7.37 15.96 -3.18
C THR A 148 -7.56 15.80 -1.69
N HIS A 149 -6.75 16.53 -0.91
CA HIS A 149 -7.11 16.84 0.47
C HIS A 149 -8.46 17.55 0.40
N ASP A 150 -9.51 16.85 0.84
CA ASP A 150 -10.80 17.45 1.12
C ASP A 150 -10.57 18.71 1.98
N GLU A 151 -11.08 19.85 1.51
CA GLU A 151 -10.98 21.14 2.19
C GLU A 151 -11.57 21.02 3.61
N PRO A 152 -11.04 21.77 4.59
CA PRO A 152 -11.66 21.81 5.91
C PRO A 152 -13.07 22.39 5.80
N HIS A 153 -14.06 21.62 6.25
CA HIS A 153 -15.41 22.10 6.51
C HIS A 153 -15.34 23.36 7.38
N ASP A 154 -15.67 24.51 6.79
CA ASP A 154 -15.92 25.77 7.49
C ASP A 154 -17.22 25.62 8.28
N ASP A 155 -17.11 25.17 9.52
CA ASP A 155 -18.18 25.27 10.51
C ASP A 155 -18.32 26.73 10.95
N THR A 156 -19.05 27.50 10.16
CA THR A 156 -19.61 28.77 10.61
C THR A 156 -20.90 28.50 11.40
N HIS A 157 -20.87 28.74 12.71
CA HIS A 157 -22.06 29.00 13.53
C HIS A 157 -21.80 30.16 14.49
#